data_AF-A0A954KQA6-F1
#
_entry.id   AF-A0A954KQA6-F1
#
_cell.length_a   1.000
_cell.length_b   1.000
_cell.length_c   1.000
_cell.angle_alpha   90.00
_cell.angle_beta   90.00
_cell.angle_gamma   90.00
#
_symmetry.space_group_name_H-M   'P 1'
#
loop_
_entity.id
_entity.type
_entity.pdbx_description
1 polymer ?
#
loop_
_entity_poly.entity_id
_entity_poly.type
_entity_poly.pdbx_seq_one_letter_code
_entity_poly.pdbx_strand_id
1 'polypeptide(L)'
;MPFAELAFNLAIYSLAIITALLVGSFIGAIILRLTTQILNYGLPAYWNTFKTVLLTNIVLTVFNYIMTANTLAPVFLREFLRPENTNRRNQGFIDQENYRMISQLTYQFTPTSTLLTLITITLMIAAIFSRSLIFNDEKPRLSFMDAVIVAFSYFAFSFFFGLVVVIVVLIAVGIIAWGLSFF
;
A
#
# COMPACT_ATOMS: atom_id res chain seq x y z
N MET A 1 6.28 30.97 10.34
CA MET A 1 6.03 30.59 8.94
C MET A 1 6.16 29.09 8.62
N PRO A 2 7.04 28.26 9.23
CA PRO A 2 7.16 26.84 8.83
C PRO A 2 5.98 25.93 9.24
N PHE A 3 5.24 26.28 10.29
CA PHE A 3 4.06 25.51 10.73
C PHE A 3 2.88 25.57 9.75
N ALA A 4 2.69 26.71 9.07
CA ALA A 4 1.59 26.88 8.12
C ALA A 4 1.85 26.06 6.84
N GLU A 5 3.09 26.04 6.35
CA GLU A 5 3.51 25.22 5.21
C GLU A 5 3.45 23.73 5.53
N LEU A 6 3.88 23.31 6.74
CA LEU A 6 3.75 21.92 7.16
C LEU A 6 2.28 21.48 7.23
N ALA A 7 1.41 22.29 7.82
CA ALA A 7 -0.02 21.99 7.91
C ALA A 7 -0.70 21.93 6.54
N PHE A 8 -0.34 22.85 5.63
CA PHE A 8 -0.85 22.87 4.27
C PHE A 8 -0.42 21.63 3.48
N ASN A 9 0.85 21.26 3.55
CA ASN A 9 1.36 20.05 2.91
C ASN A 9 0.67 18.79 3.47
N LEU A 10 0.52 18.70 4.80
CA LEU A 10 -0.16 17.56 5.42
C LEU A 10 -1.62 17.44 4.97
N ALA A 11 -2.32 18.57 4.81
CA ALA A 11 -3.68 18.60 4.32
C ALA A 11 -3.80 18.10 2.88
N ILE A 12 -2.88 18.51 1.99
CA ILE A 12 -2.85 18.04 0.59
C ILE A 12 -2.58 16.54 0.52
N TYR A 13 -1.58 16.04 1.24
CA TYR A 13 -1.27 14.60 1.26
C TYR A 13 -2.43 13.79 1.84
N SER A 14 -3.06 14.28 2.90
CA SER A 14 -4.22 13.64 3.52
C SER A 14 -5.41 13.60 2.56
N LEU A 15 -5.68 14.69 1.84
CA LEU A 15 -6.73 14.77 0.82
C LEU A 15 -6.46 13.79 -0.34
N ALA A 16 -5.21 13.71 -0.80
CA ALA A 16 -4.81 12.77 -1.84
C ALA A 16 -5.02 11.31 -1.40
N ILE A 17 -4.65 10.96 -0.17
CA ILE A 17 -4.86 9.62 0.40
C ILE A 17 -6.35 9.29 0.51
N ILE A 18 -7.17 10.21 1.03
CA ILE A 18 -8.62 9.99 1.16
C ILE A 18 -9.26 9.81 -0.23
N THR A 19 -8.87 10.63 -1.20
CA THR A 19 -9.40 10.54 -2.56
C THR A 19 -9.00 9.21 -3.20
N ALA A 20 -7.73 8.81 -3.06
CA ALA A 20 -7.25 7.52 -3.55
C ALA A 20 -7.96 6.34 -2.89
N LEU A 21 -8.22 6.42 -1.57
CA LEU A 21 -8.98 5.40 -0.85
C LEU A 21 -10.41 5.28 -1.38
N LEU A 22 -11.12 6.40 -1.55
CA LEU A 22 -12.50 6.39 -2.04
C LEU A 22 -12.62 5.88 -3.47
N VAL A 23 -11.78 6.40 -4.38
CA VAL A 23 -11.76 5.98 -5.79
C VAL A 23 -11.31 4.52 -5.91
N GLY A 24 -10.26 4.13 -5.18
CA GLY A 24 -9.77 2.76 -5.12
C GLY A 24 -10.79 1.79 -4.57
N SER A 25 -11.59 2.20 -3.58
CA SER A 25 -12.67 1.37 -3.03
C SER A 25 -13.86 1.26 -3.97
N PHE A 26 -14.16 2.31 -4.75
CA PHE A 26 -15.19 2.28 -5.77
C PHE A 26 -14.84 1.27 -6.88
N ILE A 27 -13.62 1.35 -7.41
CA ILE A 27 -13.09 0.43 -8.43
C ILE A 27 -12.97 -0.98 -7.84
N GLY A 28 -12.43 -1.11 -6.64
CA GLY A 28 -12.26 -2.39 -5.96
C GLY A 28 -13.59 -3.10 -5.70
N ALA A 29 -14.68 -2.38 -5.43
CA ALA A 29 -16.01 -2.96 -5.31
C ALA A 29 -16.55 -3.52 -6.63
N ILE A 30 -16.23 -2.87 -7.75
CA ILE A 30 -16.57 -3.38 -9.09
C ILE A 30 -15.79 -4.67 -9.36
N ILE A 31 -14.47 -4.65 -9.11
CA ILE A 31 -13.61 -5.82 -9.28
C ILE A 31 -14.10 -6.97 -8.40
N LEU A 32 -14.40 -6.71 -7.12
CA LEU A 32 -14.85 -7.74 -6.19
C LEU A 32 -16.16 -8.39 -6.65
N ARG A 33 -17.10 -7.59 -7.16
CA ARG A 33 -18.36 -8.11 -7.74
C ARG A 33 -18.11 -8.96 -8.99
N LEU A 34 -17.24 -8.51 -9.90
CA LEU A 34 -16.86 -9.30 -11.08
C LEU A 34 -16.21 -10.62 -10.69
N THR A 35 -15.27 -10.62 -9.74
CA THR A 35 -14.63 -11.83 -9.23
C THR A 35 -15.64 -12.80 -8.62
N THR A 36 -16.59 -12.32 -7.82
CA THR A 36 -17.64 -13.17 -7.25
C THR A 36 -18.55 -13.77 -8.32
N GLN A 37 -18.84 -13.03 -9.40
CA GLN A 37 -19.62 -13.54 -10.53
C GLN A 37 -18.85 -14.62 -11.31
N ILE A 38 -17.54 -14.41 -11.57
CA ILE A 38 -16.68 -15.38 -12.26
C ILE A 38 -16.64 -16.70 -11.49
N LEU A 39 -16.65 -16.64 -10.16
CA LEU A 39 -16.66 -17.81 -9.28
C LEU A 39 -18.07 -18.39 -9.07
N ASN A 40 -19.07 -17.98 -9.85
CA ASN A 40 -20.47 -18.44 -9.77
C ASN A 40 -21.16 -18.19 -8.40
N TYR A 41 -20.66 -17.24 -7.60
CA TYR A 41 -21.37 -16.77 -6.41
C TYR A 41 -22.51 -15.83 -6.79
N GLY A 42 -23.47 -15.68 -5.86
CA GLY A 42 -24.52 -14.67 -5.99
C GLY A 42 -23.90 -13.27 -6.08
N LEU A 43 -24.66 -12.30 -6.59
CA LEU A 43 -24.16 -10.95 -6.83
C LEU A 43 -24.32 -10.12 -5.54
N PRO A 44 -23.24 -9.77 -4.82
CA PRO A 44 -23.37 -9.06 -3.56
C PRO A 44 -23.84 -7.61 -3.80
N ALA A 45 -24.61 -7.09 -2.85
CA ALA A 45 -25.11 -5.71 -2.90
C ALA A 45 -23.93 -4.72 -2.94
N TYR A 46 -23.94 -3.82 -3.93
CA TYR A 46 -22.81 -2.92 -4.21
C TYR A 46 -22.34 -2.15 -2.97
N TRP A 47 -23.28 -1.64 -2.17
CA TRP A 47 -22.97 -0.85 -0.98
C TRP A 47 -22.24 -1.67 0.11
N ASN A 48 -22.60 -2.94 0.27
CA ASN A 48 -21.92 -3.84 1.21
C ASN A 48 -20.52 -4.19 0.71
N THR A 49 -20.38 -4.45 -0.60
CA THR A 49 -19.09 -4.66 -1.25
C THR A 49 -18.19 -3.43 -1.10
N PHE A 50 -18.71 -2.23 -1.35
CA PHE A 50 -17.96 -0.98 -1.19
C PHE A 50 -17.46 -0.77 0.23
N LYS A 51 -18.30 -0.93 1.25
CA LYS A 51 -17.88 -0.84 2.66
C LYS A 51 -16.79 -1.86 3.00
N THR A 52 -16.94 -3.08 2.49
CA THR A 52 -15.96 -4.14 2.71
C THR A 52 -14.61 -3.78 2.10
N VAL A 53 -14.61 -3.32 0.85
CA VAL A 53 -13.39 -2.90 0.15
C VAL A 53 -12.78 -1.65 0.79
N LEU A 54 -13.60 -0.70 1.26
CA LEU A 54 -13.13 0.47 2.01
C LEU A 54 -12.41 0.08 3.29
N LEU A 55 -13.00 -0.83 4.07
CA LEU A 55 -12.37 -1.36 5.28
C LEU A 55 -11.04 -2.07 4.95
N THR A 56 -11.04 -2.89 3.90
CA THR A 56 -9.83 -3.55 3.41
C THR A 56 -8.74 -2.54 3.00
N ASN A 57 -9.08 -1.49 2.25
CA ASN A 57 -8.13 -0.48 1.80
C ASN A 57 -7.59 0.38 2.96
N ILE A 58 -8.40 0.64 3.99
CA ILE A 58 -7.94 1.30 5.23
C ILE A 58 -6.93 0.41 5.94
N VAL A 59 -7.25 -0.88 6.15
CA VAL A 59 -6.33 -1.84 6.77
C VAL A 59 -5.01 -1.90 6.00
N LEU A 60 -5.08 -2.00 4.66
CA LEU A 60 -3.89 -2.01 3.79
C LEU A 60 -3.06 -0.74 3.93
N THR A 61 -3.71 0.42 3.98
CA THR A 61 -3.03 1.71 4.12
C THR A 61 -2.34 1.83 5.47
N VAL A 62 -2.98 1.40 6.55
CA VAL A 62 -2.39 1.36 7.90
C VAL A 62 -1.20 0.41 7.94
N PHE A 63 -1.34 -0.79 7.38
CA PHE A 63 -0.24 -1.76 7.33
C PHE A 63 0.94 -1.22 6.51
N ASN A 64 0.68 -0.66 5.33
CA ASN A 64 1.72 -0.05 4.51
C ASN A 64 2.40 1.12 5.23
N TYR A 65 1.64 1.95 5.96
CA TYR A 65 2.21 3.03 6.76
C TYR A 65 3.13 2.51 7.87
N ILE A 66 2.69 1.48 8.61
CA ILE A 66 3.50 0.85 9.67
C ILE A 66 4.77 0.23 9.08
N MET A 67 4.66 -0.51 7.98
CA MET A 67 5.81 -1.13 7.31
C MET A 67 6.77 -0.08 6.74
N THR A 68 6.24 0.99 6.15
CA THR A 68 7.05 2.10 5.60
C THR A 68 7.72 2.89 6.71
N ALA A 69 7.03 3.16 7.82
CA ALA A 69 7.63 3.80 8.99
C ALA A 69 8.75 2.94 9.57
N ASN A 70 8.56 1.62 9.67
CA ASN A 70 9.58 0.70 10.20
C ASN A 70 10.79 0.55 9.26
N THR A 71 10.60 0.70 7.94
CA THR A 71 11.68 0.56 6.94
C THR A 71 12.40 1.88 6.65
N LEU A 72 11.70 3.02 6.65
CA LEU A 72 12.28 4.32 6.35
C LEU A 72 12.76 5.08 7.61
N ALA A 73 12.20 4.83 8.80
CA ALA A 73 12.68 5.46 10.04
C ALA A 73 14.20 5.29 10.27
N PRO A 74 14.81 4.10 10.11
CA PRO A 74 16.26 3.96 10.27
C PRO A 74 17.06 4.67 9.18
N VAL A 75 16.52 4.82 7.96
CA VAL A 75 17.15 5.56 6.86
C VAL A 75 17.11 7.07 7.11
N PHE A 76 15.98 7.61 7.54
CA PHE A 76 15.86 9.02 7.92
C PHE A 76 16.70 9.35 9.17
N LEU A 77 16.70 8.48 10.18
CA LEU A 77 17.52 8.66 11.38
C LEU A 77 19.03 8.68 11.03
N ARG A 78 19.45 7.86 10.05
CA ARG A 78 20.83 7.84 9.54
C ARG A 78 21.23 9.15 8.85
N GLU A 79 20.34 9.77 8.06
CA GLU A 79 20.64 11.03 7.38
C GLU A 79 20.65 12.22 8.34
N PHE A 80 19.77 12.21 9.36
CA PHE A 80 19.70 13.26 10.39
C PHE A 80 20.81 13.16 11.45
N LEU A 81 21.29 11.95 11.78
CA LEU A 81 22.39 11.75 12.73
C LEU A 81 23.78 11.84 12.08
N ARG A 82 23.87 12.09 10.76
CA ARG A 82 25.14 12.25 10.06
C ARG A 82 25.82 13.54 10.54
N PRO A 83 26.95 13.48 11.25
CA PRO A 83 27.61 14.69 11.76
C PRO A 83 28.20 15.47 10.58
N GLU A 84 27.77 16.71 10.38
CA GLU A 84 28.16 17.58 9.26
C GLU A 84 29.65 17.99 9.29
N ASN A 85 30.36 17.79 10.41
CA ASN A 85 31.75 18.24 10.59
C ASN A 85 32.60 17.27 11.43
N THR A 86 32.98 16.11 10.89
CA THR A 86 34.12 15.37 11.45
C THR A 86 35.15 15.01 10.38
N ASN A 87 36.40 15.34 10.67
CA ASN A 87 37.53 15.26 9.76
C ASN A 87 37.68 13.87 9.13
N ARG A 88 37.76 13.84 7.79
CA ARG A 88 37.80 12.67 6.89
C ARG A 88 38.85 11.59 7.17
N ARG A 89 39.72 11.72 8.18
CA ARG A 89 40.83 10.77 8.42
C ARG A 89 40.55 9.67 9.45
N ASN A 90 39.58 9.83 10.35
CA ASN A 90 39.27 8.81 11.38
C ASN A 90 37.84 8.24 11.33
N GLN A 91 36.96 8.77 10.45
CA GLN A 91 35.57 8.30 10.32
C GLN A 91 35.45 6.90 9.69
N GLY A 92 36.41 6.48 8.85
CA GLY A 92 36.29 5.25 8.05
C GLY A 92 36.16 3.94 8.85
N PHE A 93 36.64 3.89 10.10
CA PHE A 93 36.60 2.68 10.92
C PHE A 93 35.41 2.64 11.90
N ILE A 94 34.98 3.78 12.44
CA ILE A 94 33.80 3.86 13.33
C ILE A 94 32.50 3.85 12.51
N ASP A 95 32.53 4.43 11.29
CA ASP A 95 31.40 4.33 10.37
C ASP A 95 31.22 2.90 9.87
N GLN A 96 32.25 2.12 9.58
CA GLN A 96 32.05 0.75 9.05
C GLN A 96 31.33 -0.20 10.03
N GLU A 97 31.59 -0.09 11.33
CA GLU A 97 30.97 -0.96 12.33
C GLU A 97 29.54 -0.55 12.66
N ASN A 98 29.28 0.76 12.77
CA ASN A 98 27.93 1.32 12.84
C ASN A 98 27.13 1.07 11.56
N TYR A 99 27.78 1.14 10.38
CA TYR A 99 27.18 0.76 9.11
C TYR A 99 26.89 -0.73 9.04
N ARG A 100 27.72 -1.59 9.63
CA ARG A 100 27.45 -3.03 9.70
C ARG A 100 26.25 -3.33 10.61
N MET A 101 26.13 -2.67 11.76
CA MET A 101 24.95 -2.85 12.63
C MET A 101 23.68 -2.26 12.01
N ILE A 102 23.72 -1.05 11.44
CA ILE A 102 22.54 -0.42 10.82
C ILE A 102 22.17 -1.14 9.51
N SER A 103 23.15 -1.57 8.70
CA SER A 103 22.86 -2.43 7.55
C SER A 103 22.31 -3.77 7.99
N GLN A 104 22.79 -4.40 9.06
CA GLN A 104 22.16 -5.62 9.59
C GLN A 104 20.72 -5.39 10.07
N LEU A 105 20.38 -4.21 10.61
CA LEU A 105 18.99 -3.84 10.93
C LEU A 105 18.15 -3.52 9.68
N THR A 106 18.73 -2.96 8.63
CA THR A 106 18.00 -2.57 7.40
C THR A 106 17.88 -3.74 6.41
N TYR A 107 18.80 -4.70 6.45
CA TYR A 107 18.93 -5.82 5.50
C TYR A 107 18.27 -7.11 5.99
N GLN A 108 17.68 -7.13 7.18
CA GLN A 108 16.93 -8.29 7.70
C GLN A 108 15.46 -8.36 7.26
N PHE A 109 15.01 -7.49 6.35
CA PHE A 109 13.81 -7.78 5.56
C PHE A 109 14.15 -8.75 4.43
N THR A 110 14.40 -10.01 4.82
CA THR A 110 14.56 -11.12 3.86
C THR A 110 13.31 -11.23 2.98
N PRO A 111 13.42 -11.68 1.72
CA PRO A 111 12.26 -11.96 0.85
C PRO A 111 11.18 -12.78 1.57
N THR A 112 11.60 -13.66 2.47
CA THR A 112 10.75 -14.44 3.38
C THR A 112 9.83 -13.57 4.26
N SER A 113 10.33 -12.50 4.88
CA SER A 113 9.53 -11.60 5.71
C SER A 113 8.45 -10.87 4.89
N THR A 114 8.80 -10.43 3.69
CA THR A 114 7.85 -9.77 2.76
C THR A 114 6.78 -10.74 2.30
N LEU A 115 7.16 -11.98 1.95
CA LEU A 115 6.24 -13.05 1.59
C LEU A 115 5.29 -13.38 2.75
N LEU A 116 5.81 -13.50 3.98
CA LEU A 116 4.98 -13.75 5.16
C LEU A 116 4.00 -12.60 5.40
N THR A 117 4.43 -11.35 5.28
CA THR A 117 3.52 -10.19 5.38
C THR A 117 2.43 -10.22 4.31
N LEU A 118 2.77 -10.52 3.05
CA LEU A 118 1.79 -10.66 1.97
C LEU A 118 0.79 -11.79 2.23
N ILE A 119 1.24 -12.93 2.75
CA ILE A 119 0.38 -14.05 3.13
C ILE A 119 -0.55 -13.62 4.26
N THR A 120 -0.03 -13.01 5.33
CA THR A 120 -0.84 -12.55 6.48
C THR A 120 -1.90 -11.54 6.05
N ILE A 121 -1.53 -10.56 5.20
CA ILE A 121 -2.47 -9.58 4.68
C ILE A 121 -3.54 -10.26 3.81
N THR A 122 -3.16 -11.19 2.94
CA THR A 122 -4.10 -11.93 2.09
C THR A 122 -5.10 -12.72 2.93
N LEU A 123 -4.64 -13.40 3.98
CA LEU A 123 -5.50 -14.14 4.91
C LEU A 123 -6.42 -13.21 5.71
N MET A 124 -5.94 -12.04 6.11
CA MET A 124 -6.75 -11.05 6.81
C MET A 124 -7.86 -10.49 5.90
N ILE A 125 -7.55 -10.22 4.64
CA ILE A 125 -8.55 -9.79 3.64
C ILE A 125 -9.56 -10.90 3.36
N ALA A 126 -9.11 -12.15 3.23
CA ALA A 126 -10.00 -13.30 3.09
C ALA A 126 -10.94 -13.45 4.30
N ALA A 127 -10.44 -13.23 5.51
CA ALA A 127 -11.26 -13.22 6.72
C ALA A 127 -12.30 -12.09 6.71
N ILE A 128 -11.93 -10.89 6.22
CA ILE A 128 -12.85 -9.77 6.06
C ILE A 128 -13.93 -10.11 5.01
N PHE A 129 -13.54 -10.66 3.86
CA PHE A 129 -14.45 -11.00 2.77
C PHE A 129 -15.43 -12.11 3.16
N SER A 130 -14.96 -13.20 3.77
CA SER A 130 -15.81 -14.30 4.24
C SER A 130 -16.85 -13.88 5.27
N ARG A 131 -16.55 -12.87 6.10
CA ARG A 131 -17.50 -12.35 7.11
C ARG A 131 -18.43 -11.25 6.58
N SER A 132 -17.94 -10.41 5.68
CA SER A 132 -18.61 -9.15 5.33
C SER A 132 -19.39 -9.22 4.02
N LEU A 133 -19.06 -10.17 3.13
CA LEU A 133 -19.81 -10.38 1.90
C LEU A 133 -21.11 -11.12 2.19
N ILE A 134 -22.21 -10.38 2.13
CA ILE A 134 -23.56 -10.91 2.22
C ILE A 134 -24.10 -11.00 0.79
N PHE A 135 -24.47 -12.20 0.37
CA PHE A 135 -25.09 -12.46 -0.92
C PHE A 135 -26.61 -12.34 -0.79
N ASN A 136 -27.24 -11.76 -1.81
CA ASN A 136 -28.69 -11.54 -1.83
C ASN A 136 -29.47 -12.84 -2.07
N ASP A 137 -28.83 -13.84 -2.66
CA ASP A 137 -29.41 -15.16 -2.89
C ASP A 137 -29.10 -16.05 -1.69
N GLU A 138 -29.99 -17.01 -1.36
CA GLU A 138 -29.89 -18.02 -0.27
C GLU A 138 -28.63 -18.91 -0.29
N LYS A 139 -27.65 -18.57 -1.12
CA LYS A 139 -26.35 -19.24 -1.18
C LYS A 139 -25.60 -19.11 0.14
N PRO A 140 -24.90 -20.17 0.56
CA PRO A 140 -24.10 -20.16 1.77
C PRO A 140 -23.03 -19.05 1.73
N ARG A 141 -22.66 -18.56 2.91
CA ARG A 141 -21.53 -17.62 3.08
C ARG A 141 -20.30 -18.14 2.32
N LEU A 142 -19.51 -17.22 1.78
CA LEU A 142 -18.27 -17.54 1.08
C LEU A 142 -17.40 -18.40 1.99
N SER A 143 -17.01 -19.61 1.56
CA SER A 143 -16.10 -20.42 2.35
C SER A 143 -14.77 -19.67 2.50
N PHE A 144 -14.03 -19.94 3.57
CA PHE A 144 -12.75 -19.27 3.77
C PHE A 144 -11.78 -19.52 2.60
N MET A 145 -11.80 -20.71 2.01
CA MET A 145 -10.95 -21.05 0.87
C MET A 145 -11.32 -20.21 -0.36
N ASP A 146 -12.61 -20.04 -0.64
CA ASP A 146 -13.08 -19.22 -1.76
C ASP A 146 -12.79 -17.74 -1.50
N ALA A 147 -12.87 -17.31 -0.24
CA ALA A 147 -12.49 -15.96 0.16
C ALA A 147 -11.00 -15.68 -0.05
N VAL A 148 -10.12 -16.68 0.13
CA VAL A 148 -8.70 -16.56 -0.21
C VAL A 148 -8.51 -16.39 -1.71
N ILE A 149 -9.21 -17.17 -2.54
CA ILE A 149 -9.13 -17.06 -4.01
C ILE A 149 -9.61 -15.67 -4.47
N VAL A 150 -10.71 -15.19 -3.89
CA VAL A 150 -11.25 -13.85 -4.17
C VAL A 150 -10.26 -12.77 -3.72
N ALA A 151 -9.66 -12.89 -2.54
CA ALA A 151 -8.66 -11.95 -2.04
C ALA A 151 -7.41 -11.92 -2.91
N PHE A 152 -6.94 -13.08 -3.38
CA PHE A 152 -5.79 -13.16 -4.27
C PHE A 152 -6.08 -12.53 -5.63
N SER A 153 -7.26 -12.81 -6.20
CA SER A 153 -7.72 -12.19 -7.45
C SER A 153 -7.83 -10.67 -7.30
N TYR A 154 -8.43 -10.21 -6.20
CA TYR A 154 -8.51 -8.79 -5.85
C TYR A 154 -7.12 -8.13 -5.79
N PHE A 155 -6.14 -8.79 -5.16
CA PHE A 155 -4.77 -8.32 -5.11
C PHE A 155 -4.11 -8.26 -6.49
N ALA A 156 -4.25 -9.31 -7.29
CA ALA A 156 -3.66 -9.37 -8.63
C ALA A 156 -4.21 -8.25 -9.54
N PHE A 157 -5.54 -8.06 -9.55
CA PHE A 157 -6.16 -6.97 -10.30
C PHE A 157 -5.76 -5.60 -9.76
N SER A 158 -5.76 -5.41 -8.43
CA SER A 158 -5.37 -4.13 -7.82
C SER A 158 -3.92 -3.77 -8.13
N PHE A 159 -3.01 -4.75 -8.10
CA PHE A 159 -1.60 -4.56 -8.47
C PHE A 159 -1.46 -4.18 -9.95
N PHE A 160 -2.13 -4.90 -10.85
CA PHE A 160 -2.11 -4.62 -12.29
C PHE A 160 -2.66 -3.21 -12.59
N PHE A 161 -3.82 -2.85 -12.04
CA PHE A 161 -4.40 -1.51 -12.20
C PHE A 161 -3.48 -0.43 -11.61
N GLY A 162 -2.89 -0.68 -10.43
CA GLY A 162 -1.93 0.24 -9.83
C GLY A 162 -0.72 0.49 -10.73
N LEU A 163 -0.15 -0.57 -11.31
CA LEU A 163 0.97 -0.48 -12.25
C LEU A 163 0.60 0.33 -13.51
N VAL A 164 -0.59 0.10 -14.08
CA VAL A 164 -1.09 0.87 -15.22
C VAL A 164 -1.23 2.36 -14.86
N VAL A 165 -1.80 2.68 -13.69
CA VAL A 165 -1.95 4.08 -13.23
C VAL A 165 -0.59 4.74 -13.06
N VAL A 166 0.39 4.07 -12.43
CA VAL A 166 1.75 4.59 -12.27
C VAL A 166 2.38 4.89 -13.64
N ILE A 167 2.26 3.98 -14.60
CA ILE A 167 2.76 4.21 -15.97
C ILE A 167 2.11 5.43 -16.61
N VAL A 168 0.78 5.54 -16.54
CA VAL A 168 0.04 6.68 -17.12
C VAL A 168 0.46 8.00 -16.48
N VAL A 169 0.61 8.04 -15.16
CA VAL A 169 1.06 9.24 -14.43
C VAL A 169 2.49 9.61 -14.82
N LEU A 170 3.40 8.64 -14.89
CA LEU A 170 4.78 8.89 -15.32
C LEU A 170 4.86 9.42 -16.76
N ILE A 171 4.04 8.89 -17.67
CA ILE A 171 3.93 9.40 -19.04
C ILE A 171 3.39 10.83 -19.04
N ALA A 172 2.32 11.11 -18.29
CA ALA A 172 1.73 12.45 -18.21
C ALA A 172 2.73 13.48 -17.65
N VAL A 173 3.43 13.14 -16.57
CA VAL A 173 4.50 13.98 -16.00
C VAL A 173 5.63 14.18 -17.01
N GLY A 174 6.03 13.13 -17.73
CA GLY A 174 7.03 13.22 -18.80
C GLY A 174 6.62 14.18 -19.92
N ILE A 175 5.36 14.12 -20.36
CA ILE A 175 4.82 15.02 -21.39
C ILE A 175 4.80 16.47 -20.89
N ILE A 176 4.37 16.71 -19.66
CA ILE A 176 4.32 18.05 -19.06
C ILE A 176 5.73 18.61 -18.90
N ALA A 177 6.66 17.82 -18.36
CA ALA A 177 8.06 18.22 -18.18
C ALA A 177 8.74 18.51 -19.53
N TRP A 178 8.47 17.68 -20.55
CA TRP A 178 8.94 17.92 -21.90
C TRP A 178 8.34 19.21 -22.49
N GLY A 179 7.04 19.43 -22.35
CA GLY A 179 6.37 20.65 -22.80
C GLY A 179 6.89 21.93 -22.13
N LEU A 180 7.20 21.88 -20.83
CA LEU A 180 7.80 22.99 -20.09
C LEU A 180 9.25 23.28 -20.50
N SER A 181 9.99 22.31 -21.05
CA SER A 181 11.36 22.51 -21.52
C SER A 181 11.48 23.33 -22.81
N PHE A 182 10.36 23.63 -23.48
CA PHE A 182 10.29 24.48 -24.67
C PHE A 182 9.90 25.94 -24.39
N PHE A 183 9.57 26.29 -23.14
CA PHE A 183 9.27 27.64 -22.70
C PHE A 183 10.40 28.19 -21.83
#